data_AF-A0A3C7WBN4-F1
#
_entry.id   AF-A0A3C7WBN4-F1
#
_cell.length_a   1.000
_cell.length_b   1.000
_cell.length_c   1.000
_cell.angle_alpha   90.00
_cell.angle_beta   90.00
_cell.angle_gamma   90.00
#
_symmetry.space_group_name_H-M   'P 1'
#
loop_
_entity.id
_entity.type
_entity.pdbx_description
1 polymer ?
#
loop_
_entity_poly.entity_id
_entity_poly.type
_entity_poly.pdbx_seq_one_letter_code
_entity_poly.pdbx_strand_id
1 'polypeptide(L)' 'MGKLVAVSGVVFACIVSGAALAQQIYRSVDEHGNVVFSDQPPAPGQEGEQVELGDLNTAPPPEPRPRPAPAQQKP' A
#
# COMPACT_ATOMS: atom_id res chain seq x y z
N MET A 1 -32.00 -18.12 -17.69
CA MET A 1 -30.88 -18.24 -16.72
C MET A 1 -29.69 -17.29 -16.98
N GLY A 2 -29.57 -16.59 -18.12
CA GLY A 2 -28.39 -15.76 -18.43
C GLY A 2 -28.24 -14.45 -17.64
N LYS A 3 -29.33 -13.86 -17.15
CA LYS A 3 -29.28 -12.59 -16.38
C LYS A 3 -28.78 -12.78 -14.94
N LEU A 4 -28.99 -13.96 -14.35
CA LEU A 4 -28.56 -14.28 -12.97
C LEU A 4 -27.04 -14.52 -12.89
N VAL A 5 -26.46 -15.12 -13.94
CA VAL A 5 -25.01 -15.35 -14.08
C VAL A 5 -24.26 -14.05 -14.28
N ALA A 6 -24.82 -13.11 -15.06
CA ALA A 6 -24.21 -11.80 -15.29
C ALA A 6 -24.14 -10.93 -14.03
N VAL A 7 -25.19 -10.94 -13.19
CA VAL A 7 -25.20 -10.19 -11.92
C VAL A 7 -24.21 -10.78 -10.92
N SER A 8 -24.07 -12.11 -10.87
CA SER A 8 -23.10 -12.80 -10.02
C SER A 8 -21.64 -12.51 -10.42
N GLY A 9 -21.36 -12.46 -11.73
CA GLY A 9 -20.03 -12.14 -12.25
C GLY A 9 -19.58 -10.70 -11.94
N VAL A 10 -20.50 -9.73 -11.98
CA VAL A 10 -20.20 -8.33 -11.66
C VAL A 10 -19.95 -8.14 -10.16
N VAL A 11 -20.71 -8.82 -9.29
CA VAL A 11 -20.49 -8.76 -7.84
C VAL A 11 -19.14 -9.39 -7.45
N PHE A 12 -18.75 -10.50 -8.07
CA PHE A 12 -17.44 -11.12 -7.84
C PHE A 12 -16.28 -10.22 -8.29
N ALA A 13 -16.41 -9.54 -9.44
CA ALA A 13 -15.40 -8.61 -9.93
C ALA A 13 -15.19 -7.38 -9.02
N CYS A 14 -16.24 -6.89 -8.35
CA CYS A 14 -16.14 -5.78 -7.41
C CYS A 14 -15.42 -6.15 -6.10
N ILE A 15 -15.52 -7.40 -5.64
CA ILE A 15 -14.87 -7.85 -4.40
C ILE A 15 -13.34 -7.99 -4.58
N VAL A 16 -12.89 -8.41 -5.75
CA VAL A 16 -11.45 -8.58 -6.06
C VAL A 16 -10.73 -7.23 -6.23
N SER A 17 -11.46 -6.14 -6.53
CA SER A 17 -10.89 -4.84 -6.87
C SER A 17 -10.60 -3.93 -5.66
N GLY A 18 -10.83 -4.39 -4.42
CA GLY A 18 -10.80 -3.54 -3.21
C GLY A 18 -9.45 -3.42 -2.48
N ALA A 19 -8.40 -4.14 -2.89
CA ALA A 19 -7.17 -4.28 -2.10
C ALA A 19 -6.08 -3.22 -2.38
N ALA A 20 -6.46 -1.98 -2.74
CA ALA A 20 -5.51 -0.86 -2.87
C ALA A 20 -5.47 0.04 -1.63
N LEU A 21 -5.77 -0.51 -0.45
CA LEU A 21 -5.67 0.17 0.84
C LEU A 21 -4.40 -0.33 1.53
N ALA A 22 -3.56 0.60 2.03
CA ALA A 22 -2.34 0.41 2.81
C ALA A 22 -1.86 -1.06 2.94
N GLN A 23 -0.84 -1.41 2.14
CA GLN A 23 -0.34 -2.78 2.07
C GLN A 23 0.11 -3.27 3.46
N GLN A 24 -0.58 -4.30 3.96
CA GLN A 24 -0.35 -4.86 5.28
C GLN A 24 0.98 -5.61 5.29
N ILE A 25 1.89 -5.24 6.20
CA ILE A 25 3.17 -5.92 6.37
C ILE A 25 3.08 -6.83 7.59
N TYR A 26 3.58 -8.05 7.47
CA TYR A 26 3.66 -9.03 8.54
C TYR A 26 5.10 -9.32 8.90
N ARG A 27 5.36 -9.54 10.19
CA ARG A 27 6.64 -9.99 10.73
C ARG A 27 6.47 -11.38 11.34
N SER A 28 7.37 -12.29 11.02
CA SER A 28 7.43 -13.63 11.62
C SER A 28 8.86 -14.11 11.79
N VAL A 29 9.03 -15.27 12.41
CA VAL A 29 10.31 -15.96 12.56
C VAL A 29 10.27 -17.25 11.74
N ASP A 30 11.24 -17.45 10.86
CA ASP A 30 11.32 -18.65 10.02
C ASP A 30 11.89 -19.87 10.78
N GLU A 31 11.95 -21.02 10.12
CA GLU A 31 12.45 -22.29 10.71
C GLU A 31 13.92 -22.23 11.15
N HIS A 32 14.69 -21.29 10.61
CA HIS A 32 16.08 -21.07 10.95
C HIS A 32 16.27 -20.02 12.05
N GLY A 33 15.17 -19.43 12.56
CA GLY A 33 15.21 -18.40 13.57
C GLY A 33 15.44 -16.98 13.03
N ASN A 34 15.33 -16.77 11.71
CA ASN A 34 15.47 -15.44 11.11
C ASN A 34 14.16 -14.67 11.19
N VAL A 35 14.26 -13.36 11.43
CA VAL A 35 13.12 -12.45 11.30
C VAL A 35 12.87 -12.17 9.82
N VAL A 36 11.66 -12.44 9.36
CA VAL A 36 11.23 -12.22 7.98
C VAL A 36 10.03 -11.27 7.95
N PHE A 37 9.97 -10.46 6.89
CA PHE A 37 8.85 -9.57 6.62
C PHE A 37 8.19 -9.95 5.29
N SER A 38 6.87 -9.94 5.25
CA SER A 38 6.08 -10.36 4.09
C SER A 38 4.84 -9.47 3.91
N ASP A 39 4.46 -9.22 2.65
CA ASP A 39 3.16 -8.65 2.30
C ASP A 39 2.02 -9.68 2.40
N GLN A 40 2.35 -10.96 2.63
CA GLN A 40 1.38 -12.04 2.80
C GLN A 40 1.19 -12.39 4.28
N PRO A 41 -0.05 -12.64 4.72
CA PRO A 41 -0.30 -13.09 6.08
C PRO A 41 0.38 -14.43 6.36
N PRO A 42 0.74 -14.72 7.62
CA PRO A 42 1.27 -16.02 8.02
C PRO A 42 0.31 -17.15 7.63
N ALA A 43 0.86 -18.32 7.29
CA ALA A 43 0.03 -19.49 7.04
C ALA A 43 -0.81 -19.84 8.29
N PRO A 44 -2.02 -20.41 8.13
CA PRO A 44 -2.85 -20.78 9.26
C PRO A 44 -2.09 -21.65 10.28
N GLY A 45 -2.07 -21.22 11.54
CA GLY A 45 -1.34 -21.90 12.62
C GLY A 45 0.14 -21.51 12.75
N GLN A 46 0.65 -20.59 11.93
CA GLN A 46 1.94 -19.96 12.15
C GLN A 46 1.82 -18.65 12.92
N GLU A 47 2.76 -18.43 13.82
CA GLU A 47 2.87 -17.19 14.57
C GLU A 47 3.41 -16.07 13.68
N GLY A 48 2.79 -14.90 13.78
CA GLY A 48 3.24 -13.70 13.11
C GLY A 48 2.41 -12.51 13.55
N GLU A 49 3.00 -11.33 13.49
CA GLU A 49 2.36 -10.09 13.90
C GLU A 49 2.23 -9.13 12.71
N GLN A 50 1.15 -8.37 12.70
CA GLN A 50 0.99 -7.28 11.75
C GLN A 50 1.85 -6.09 12.19
N VAL A 51 2.56 -5.50 11.25
CA VAL A 51 3.43 -4.35 11.46
C VAL A 51 2.75 -3.11 10.91
N GLU A 52 2.52 -2.14 11.79
CA GLU A 52 2.14 -0.79 11.37
C GLU A 52 3.39 -0.02 10.93
N LEU A 53 3.35 0.50 9.70
CA LEU A 53 4.42 1.35 9.19
C LEU A 53 4.22 2.78 9.70
N GLY A 54 5.30 3.39 10.18
CA GLY A 54 5.33 4.81 10.53
C GLY A 54 5.35 5.72 9.29
N ASP A 55 5.51 7.02 9.52
CA ASP A 55 5.63 8.00 8.45
C ASP A 55 6.82 7.68 7.53
N LEU A 56 6.57 7.71 6.21
CA LEU A 56 7.62 7.43 5.22
C LEU A 56 8.72 8.50 5.24
N ASN A 57 8.35 9.76 5.50
CA ASN A 57 9.29 10.86 5.61
C ASN A 57 9.13 11.54 6.98
N THR A 58 10.21 11.52 7.77
CA THR A 58 10.30 12.16 9.08
C THR A 58 11.10 13.46 9.06
N ALA A 59 11.66 13.83 7.90
CA ALA A 59 12.43 15.07 7.74
C ALA A 59 11.51 16.27 7.50
N PRO A 60 11.85 17.45 8.04
CA PRO A 60 11.10 18.67 7.75
C PRO A 60 11.18 19.00 6.24
N PRO A 61 10.14 19.62 5.67
CA PRO A 61 10.20 20.13 4.31
C PRO A 61 11.34 21.15 4.14
N PRO A 62 12.03 21.19 2.98
CA PRO A 62 13.04 22.21 2.72
C PRO A 62 12.40 23.60 2.62
N GLU A 63 13.19 24.65 2.89
CA GLU A 63 12.73 26.02 2.72
C GLU A 63 12.33 26.30 1.26
N PRO A 64 11.18 26.96 1.01
CA PRO A 64 10.79 27.34 -0.33
C PRO A 64 11.84 28.27 -0.96
N ARG A 65 12.30 27.92 -2.17
CA ARG A 65 13.15 28.82 -2.95
C ARG A 65 12.32 29.99 -3.48
N PRO A 66 12.87 31.22 -3.51
CA PRO A 66 12.21 32.34 -4.17
C PRO A 66 11.86 31.98 -5.62
N ARG A 67 10.62 32.27 -6.02
CA ARG A 67 10.22 32.14 -7.43
C ARG A 67 11.01 33.19 -8.24
N PRO A 68 11.67 32.82 -9.35
CA PRO A 68 12.27 33.81 -10.24
C PRO A 68 11.24 34.84 -10.66
N ALA A 69 11.62 36.13 -10.67
CA ALA A 69 10.78 37.17 -11.22
C ALA A 69 10.46 36.83 -12.70
N PRO A 70 9.24 37.10 -13.19
CA PRO A 70 8.95 36.99 -14.61
C PRO A 70 10.02 37.76 -15.37
N ALA A 71 10.71 37.11 -16.32
CA ALA A 71 11.62 37.82 -17.21
C ALA A 71 10.82 38.96 -17.84
N GLN A 72 11.28 40.20 -17.66
CA GLN A 72 10.74 41.31 -18.43
C GLN A 72 11.02 40.97 -19.89
N GLN A 73 9.97 40.56 -20.61
CA GLN A 73 10.03 40.45 -22.06
C GLN A 73 10.28 41.88 -22.55
N LYS A 74 11.53 42.15 -22.94
CA LYS A 74 11.89 43.39 -23.61
C LYS A 74 11.05 43.46 -24.90
N PRO A 75 10.37 44.60 -25.18
CA PRO A 75 9.58 44.76 -26.39
C PRO A 75 10.43 44.64 -27.66
#